data_AF-A0A7C5VA55-F1
#
_entry.id   AF-A0A7C5VA55-F1
#
_cell.length_a   1.000
_cell.length_b   1.000
_cell.length_c   1.000
_cell.angle_alpha   90.00
_cell.angle_beta   90.00
_cell.angle_gamma   90.00
#
_symmetry.space_group_name_H-M   'P 1'
#
loop_
_entity.id
_entity.type
_entity.pdbx_description
1 polymer ?
#
loop_
_entity_poly.entity_id
_entity_poly.type
_entity_poly.pdbx_seq_one_letter_code
_entity_poly.pdbx_strand_id
1 'polypeptide(L)'
;GRVVSIALGTGVGMGVLDDGVPLFIEGASPGHIGQVDVSIAGDDCIGPDGGRGSLEGYLGVPALIARYGSTEKFLATAGAHDTPIKALVRAIRICHAIYRPAHVALVGGIGIRLRRLASEIKAACDDHLTSVARKDWQLHFGEHDFHAAVGAARLAARS
;
A
#
# COMPACT_ATOMS: atom_id res chain seq x y z
N GLY A 1 -2.93 5.24 18.30
CA GLY A 1 -3.88 5.45 17.19
C GLY A 1 -3.67 4.42 16.10
N ARG A 2 -4.52 4.40 15.07
CA ARG A 2 -4.46 3.38 14.01
C ARG A 2 -3.28 3.52 13.08
N VAL A 3 -2.67 2.39 12.75
CA VAL A 3 -1.62 2.23 11.74
C VAL A 3 -2.14 1.32 10.64
N VAL A 4 -2.05 1.75 9.39
CA VAL A 4 -2.22 0.90 8.21
C VAL A 4 -0.84 0.62 7.64
N SER A 5 -0.45 -0.64 7.48
CA SER A 5 0.74 -1.02 6.72
C SER A 5 0.33 -1.61 5.38
N ILE A 6 0.91 -1.14 4.28
CA ILE A 6 0.70 -1.68 2.94
C ILE A 6 2.02 -2.30 2.49
N ALA A 7 2.02 -3.61 2.28
CA ALA A 7 3.18 -4.36 1.84
C ALA A 7 3.17 -4.50 0.32
N LEU A 8 4.20 -3.99 -0.34
CA LEU A 8 4.38 -4.02 -1.79
C LEU A 8 5.59 -4.90 -2.14
N GLY A 9 5.33 -6.01 -2.83
CA GLY A 9 6.34 -7.00 -3.22
C GLY A 9 5.79 -7.94 -4.29
N THR A 10 5.97 -9.25 -4.11
CA THR A 10 5.43 -10.27 -5.03
C THR A 10 3.95 -10.03 -5.34
N GLY A 11 3.17 -9.67 -4.31
CA GLY A 11 1.82 -9.14 -4.42
C GLY A 11 1.65 -7.88 -3.56
N VAL A 12 0.40 -7.55 -3.23
CA VAL A 12 0.04 -6.40 -2.42
C VAL A 12 -0.83 -6.82 -1.23
N GLY A 13 -0.29 -6.65 -0.03
CA GLY A 13 -0.95 -6.99 1.23
C GLY A 13 -1.17 -5.76 2.12
N MET A 14 -2.00 -5.92 3.15
CA MET A 14 -2.20 -4.89 4.17
C MET A 14 -2.36 -5.48 5.57
N GLY A 15 -1.83 -4.77 6.55
CA GLY A 15 -2.13 -4.95 7.97
C GLY A 15 -2.73 -3.67 8.55
N VAL A 16 -3.60 -3.81 9.55
CA VAL A 16 -4.11 -2.68 10.33
C VAL A 16 -3.91 -2.98 11.80
N LEU A 17 -3.32 -2.04 12.53
CA LEU A 17 -3.23 -2.07 13.98
C LEU A 17 -4.11 -0.96 14.55
N ASP A 18 -5.03 -1.30 15.46
CA ASP A 18 -5.73 -0.33 16.30
C ASP A 18 -5.08 -0.34 17.69
N ASP A 19 -4.41 0.78 18.02
CA ASP A 19 -3.63 0.93 19.25
C ASP A 19 -2.64 -0.25 19.52
N GLY A 20 -2.00 -0.72 18.44
CA GLY A 20 -1.01 -1.80 18.47
C GLY A 20 -1.62 -3.20 18.45
N VAL A 21 -2.94 -3.33 18.45
CA VAL A 21 -3.66 -4.60 18.33
C VAL A 21 -4.04 -4.84 16.88
N PRO A 22 -3.70 -6.00 16.27
CA PRO A 22 -4.16 -6.32 14.93
C PRO A 22 -5.68 -6.28 14.81
N LEU A 23 -6.17 -5.53 13.83
CA LEU A 23 -7.58 -5.49 13.48
C LEU A 23 -7.91 -6.67 12.56
N PHE A 24 -8.96 -7.40 12.90
CA PHE A 24 -9.51 -8.49 12.09
C PHE A 24 -10.97 -8.14 11.77
N ILE A 25 -11.36 -8.16 10.50
CA ILE A 25 -12.76 -7.94 10.09
C ILE A 25 -13.46 -9.30 9.96
N GLU A 26 -12.89 -10.18 9.14
CA GLU A 26 -13.38 -11.54 8.93
C GLU A 26 -12.19 -12.48 8.70
N GLY A 27 -12.14 -13.57 9.45
CA GLY A 27 -10.99 -14.47 9.45
C GLY A 27 -9.71 -13.81 9.98
N ALA A 28 -8.58 -14.08 9.32
CA ALA A 28 -7.25 -13.66 9.76
C ALA A 28 -6.75 -12.36 9.10
N SER A 29 -7.64 -11.53 8.54
CA SER A 29 -7.26 -10.35 7.74
C SER A 29 -8.07 -9.10 8.11
N PRO A 30 -7.46 -7.90 8.11
CA PRO A 30 -8.20 -6.64 8.13
C PRO A 30 -8.88 -6.34 6.78
N GLY A 31 -8.66 -7.15 5.74
CA GLY A 31 -9.16 -6.94 4.39
C GLY A 31 -8.05 -7.07 3.34
N HIS A 32 -8.44 -7.23 2.08
CA HIS A 32 -7.53 -7.53 0.98
C HIS A 32 -7.34 -6.32 0.06
N ILE A 33 -6.59 -5.30 0.52
CA ILE A 33 -6.41 -4.05 -0.24
C ILE A 33 -5.82 -4.30 -1.65
N GLY A 34 -5.01 -5.36 -1.81
CA GLY A 34 -4.46 -5.77 -3.10
C GLY A 34 -5.51 -6.06 -4.16
N GLN A 35 -6.70 -6.53 -3.74
CA GLN A 35 -7.81 -6.90 -4.61
C GLN A 35 -8.85 -5.79 -4.78
N VAL A 36 -8.65 -4.63 -4.15
CA VAL A 36 -9.56 -3.50 -4.27
C VAL A 36 -9.37 -2.82 -5.63
N ASP A 37 -10.48 -2.54 -6.31
CA ASP A 37 -10.50 -1.80 -7.56
C ASP A 37 -10.04 -0.34 -7.33
N VAL A 38 -8.92 -0.01 -7.96
CA VAL A 38 -8.31 1.32 -7.99
C VAL A 38 -8.11 1.82 -9.43
N SER A 39 -8.93 1.34 -10.37
CA SER A 39 -8.85 1.57 -11.83
C SER A 39 -8.43 2.98 -12.22
N ILE A 40 -7.35 3.10 -12.98
CA ILE A 40 -6.89 4.38 -13.52
C ILE A 40 -7.45 4.56 -14.94
N ALA A 41 -8.04 5.72 -15.21
CA ALA A 41 -8.63 6.01 -16.52
C ALA A 41 -7.59 5.84 -17.64
N GLY A 42 -7.96 5.09 -18.68
CA GLY A 42 -7.09 4.76 -19.81
C GLY A 42 -6.12 3.59 -19.55
N ASP A 43 -6.24 2.90 -18.41
CA ASP A 43 -5.40 1.74 -18.08
C ASP A 43 -6.26 0.56 -17.59
N ASP A 44 -6.63 -0.31 -18.52
CA ASP A 44 -7.40 -1.53 -18.27
C ASP A 44 -6.48 -2.63 -17.70
N CYS A 45 -6.28 -2.57 -16.39
CA CYS A 45 -5.50 -3.54 -15.65
C CYS A 45 -6.37 -4.70 -15.13
N ILE A 46 -5.87 -5.93 -15.22
CA ILE A 46 -6.46 -7.12 -14.57
C ILE A 46 -5.43 -7.67 -13.57
N GLY A 47 -5.89 -7.87 -12.33
CA GLY A 47 -5.13 -8.50 -11.27
C GLY A 47 -4.85 -9.97 -11.51
N PRO A 48 -3.90 -10.56 -10.75
CA PRO A 48 -3.57 -11.97 -10.86
C PRO A 48 -4.73 -12.90 -10.42
N ASP A 49 -5.68 -12.40 -9.63
CA ASP A 49 -6.91 -13.10 -9.23
C ASP A 49 -8.04 -12.96 -10.26
N GLY A 50 -7.82 -12.21 -11.36
CA GLY A 50 -8.82 -11.89 -12.37
C GLY A 50 -9.63 -10.62 -12.09
N GLY A 51 -9.44 -9.97 -10.94
CA GLY A 51 -10.11 -8.73 -10.57
C GLY A 51 -9.71 -7.56 -11.45
N ARG A 52 -10.69 -6.84 -12.01
CA ARG A 52 -10.45 -5.62 -12.79
C ARG A 52 -9.94 -4.50 -11.86
N GLY A 53 -8.91 -3.79 -12.30
CA GLY A 53 -8.41 -2.60 -11.63
C GLY A 53 -7.78 -2.84 -10.27
N SER A 54 -7.48 -4.09 -9.90
CA SER A 54 -6.90 -4.41 -8.59
C SER A 54 -5.58 -3.68 -8.35
N LEU A 55 -5.33 -3.25 -7.11
CA LEU A 55 -4.07 -2.62 -6.73
C LEU A 55 -2.86 -3.52 -7.00
N GLU A 56 -3.00 -4.83 -6.81
CA GLU A 56 -1.95 -5.81 -7.10
C GLU A 56 -1.61 -5.87 -8.59
N GLY A 57 -2.60 -5.71 -9.48
CA GLY A 57 -2.37 -5.60 -10.92
C GLY A 57 -1.57 -4.36 -11.33
N TYR A 58 -1.49 -3.32 -10.48
CA TYR A 58 -0.67 -2.13 -10.74
C TYR A 58 0.73 -2.18 -10.11
N LEU A 59 0.86 -2.76 -8.91
CA LEU A 59 2.07 -2.64 -8.07
C LEU A 59 2.72 -3.98 -7.67
N GLY A 60 2.09 -5.11 -7.95
CA GLY A 60 2.73 -6.41 -7.77
C GLY A 60 3.99 -6.51 -8.63
N VAL A 61 5.04 -7.15 -8.12
CA VAL A 61 6.31 -7.34 -8.85
C VAL A 61 6.08 -7.92 -10.25
N PRO A 62 5.23 -8.95 -10.48
CA PRO A 62 4.94 -9.44 -11.82
C PRO A 62 4.38 -8.37 -12.75
N ALA A 63 3.47 -7.53 -12.27
CA ALA A 63 2.87 -6.45 -13.05
C ALA A 63 3.88 -5.35 -13.40
N LEU A 64 4.74 -4.98 -12.44
CA LEU A 64 5.80 -4.00 -12.67
C LEU A 64 6.83 -4.51 -13.68
N ILE A 65 7.21 -5.79 -13.60
CA ILE A 65 8.09 -6.43 -14.59
C ILE A 65 7.43 -6.44 -15.96
N ALA A 66 6.17 -6.82 -16.07
CA ALA A 66 5.45 -6.84 -17.35
C ALA A 66 5.38 -5.45 -18.00
N ARG A 67 5.15 -4.39 -17.21
CA ARG A 67 5.01 -3.02 -17.70
C ARG A 67 6.33 -2.30 -17.97
N TYR A 68 7.35 -2.51 -17.14
CA TYR A 68 8.61 -1.73 -17.16
C TYR A 68 9.84 -2.57 -17.51
N GLY A 69 9.68 -3.88 -17.70
CA GLY A 69 10.76 -4.85 -17.96
C GLY A 69 11.54 -5.28 -16.72
N SER A 70 11.60 -4.45 -15.67
CA SER A 70 12.14 -4.83 -14.36
C SER A 70 11.63 -3.89 -13.26
N THR A 71 11.69 -4.32 -12.00
CA THR A 71 11.34 -3.48 -10.85
C THR A 71 12.38 -2.38 -10.64
N GLU A 72 13.66 -2.62 -10.94
CA GLU A 72 14.72 -1.62 -10.84
C GLU A 72 14.49 -0.47 -11.83
N LYS A 73 14.07 -0.78 -13.07
CA LYS A 73 13.72 0.24 -14.07
C LYS A 73 12.56 1.09 -13.59
N PHE A 74 11.48 0.46 -13.12
CA PHE A 74 10.35 1.18 -12.53
C PHE A 74 10.82 2.07 -11.36
N LEU A 75 11.57 1.51 -10.41
CA LEU A 75 12.02 2.25 -9.23
C LEU A 75 13.00 3.37 -9.56
N ALA A 76 13.74 3.28 -10.66
CA ALA A 76 14.63 4.34 -11.13
C ALA A 76 13.86 5.52 -11.76
N THR A 77 12.73 5.25 -12.45
CA THR A 77 12.03 6.27 -13.24
C THR A 77 10.68 6.70 -12.67
N ALA A 78 10.13 5.99 -11.67
CA ALA A 78 8.81 6.25 -11.13
C ALA A 78 8.67 7.71 -10.64
N GLY A 79 7.52 8.32 -10.93
CA GLY A 79 7.08 9.61 -10.41
C GLY A 79 5.62 9.55 -9.97
N ALA A 80 5.15 10.57 -9.24
CA ALA A 80 3.79 10.56 -8.70
C ALA A 80 2.67 10.53 -9.75
N HIS A 81 2.96 10.86 -11.00
CA HIS A 81 2.00 10.83 -12.10
C HIS A 81 1.93 9.49 -12.84
N ASP A 82 2.81 8.54 -12.53
CA ASP A 82 2.77 7.22 -13.13
C ASP A 82 1.56 6.42 -12.63
N THR A 83 0.99 5.61 -13.52
CA THR A 83 -0.21 4.82 -13.24
C THR A 83 -0.09 3.99 -11.95
N PRO A 84 1.00 3.26 -11.68
CA PRO A 84 1.12 2.51 -10.42
C PRO A 84 1.09 3.39 -9.17
N ILE A 85 1.67 4.59 -9.22
CA ILE A 85 1.68 5.50 -8.08
C ILE A 85 0.31 6.15 -7.87
N LYS A 86 -0.40 6.51 -8.95
CA LYS A 86 -1.80 6.96 -8.87
C LYS A 86 -2.71 5.89 -8.25
N ALA A 87 -2.51 4.62 -8.60
CA ALA A 87 -3.23 3.50 -8.01
C ALA A 87 -2.94 3.36 -6.50
N LEU A 88 -1.67 3.48 -6.09
CA LEU A 88 -1.27 3.50 -4.67
C LEU A 88 -1.94 4.64 -3.90
N VAL A 89 -1.91 5.86 -4.46
CA VAL A 89 -2.54 7.05 -3.85
C VAL A 89 -4.03 6.80 -3.63
N ARG A 90 -4.72 6.24 -4.63
CA ARG A 90 -6.14 5.90 -4.49
C ARG A 90 -6.39 4.86 -3.40
N ALA A 91 -5.57 3.82 -3.32
CA ALA A 91 -5.67 2.82 -2.26
C ALA A 91 -5.47 3.44 -0.86
N ILE A 92 -4.49 4.32 -0.70
CA ILE A 92 -4.25 5.04 0.56
C ILE A 92 -5.47 5.90 0.93
N ARG A 93 -6.04 6.64 -0.02
CA ARG A 93 -7.27 7.42 0.19
C ARG A 93 -8.46 6.53 0.62
N ILE A 94 -8.61 5.34 0.03
CA ILE A 94 -9.61 4.35 0.44
C ILE A 94 -9.36 3.89 1.89
N CYS A 95 -8.12 3.59 2.26
CA CYS A 95 -7.76 3.27 3.64
C CYS A 95 -8.12 4.40 4.62
N HIS A 96 -8.02 5.67 4.21
CA HIS A 96 -8.48 6.80 5.01
C HIS A 96 -9.99 6.81 5.22
N ALA A 97 -10.77 6.47 4.20
CA ALA A 97 -12.22 6.40 4.30
C ALA A 97 -12.67 5.25 5.22
N ILE A 98 -11.99 4.11 5.21
CA ILE A 98 -12.37 2.93 5.97
C ILE A 98 -11.83 2.98 7.41
N TYR A 99 -10.51 3.18 7.56
CA TYR A 99 -9.83 3.00 8.84
C TYR A 99 -9.54 4.30 9.58
N ARG A 100 -9.54 5.43 8.87
CA ARG A 100 -9.13 6.75 9.42
C ARG A 100 -7.78 6.67 10.17
N PRO A 101 -6.71 6.13 9.54
CA PRO A 101 -5.44 5.90 10.20
C PRO A 101 -4.75 7.21 10.59
N ALA A 102 -3.98 7.16 11.68
CA ALA A 102 -3.03 8.21 12.02
C ALA A 102 -1.69 8.02 11.28
N HIS A 103 -1.35 6.77 10.96
CA HIS A 103 -0.12 6.43 10.25
C HIS A 103 -0.42 5.46 9.10
N VAL A 104 0.17 5.73 7.94
CA VAL A 104 0.24 4.77 6.83
C VAL A 104 1.70 4.43 6.62
N ALA A 105 2.05 3.15 6.58
CA ALA A 105 3.40 2.67 6.38
C ALA A 105 3.50 1.85 5.10
N LEU A 106 4.38 2.23 4.18
CA LEU A 106 4.70 1.47 2.98
C LEU A 106 5.88 0.55 3.28
N VAL A 107 5.65 -0.76 3.20
CA VAL A 107 6.63 -1.79 3.52
C VAL A 107 6.77 -2.77 2.35
N GLY A 108 7.67 -3.74 2.49
CA GLY A 108 8.03 -4.66 1.41
C GLY A 108 9.05 -4.05 0.44
N GLY A 109 9.61 -4.90 -0.43
CA GLY A 109 10.75 -4.52 -1.27
C GLY A 109 10.47 -3.29 -2.15
N ILE A 110 9.28 -3.20 -2.73
CA ILE A 110 8.89 -2.03 -3.54
C ILE A 110 8.58 -0.84 -2.62
N GLY A 111 7.77 -1.06 -1.57
CA GLY A 111 7.29 0.02 -0.69
C GLY A 111 8.42 0.82 -0.06
N ILE A 112 9.45 0.15 0.46
CA ILE A 112 10.61 0.81 1.08
C ILE A 112 11.35 1.70 0.06
N ARG A 113 11.51 1.21 -1.18
CA ARG A 113 12.27 1.91 -2.23
C ARG A 113 11.51 3.10 -2.83
N LEU A 114 10.20 3.20 -2.59
CA LEU A 114 9.39 4.38 -2.93
C LEU A 114 9.63 5.58 -2.00
N ARG A 115 10.48 5.45 -0.96
CA ARG A 115 10.80 6.56 -0.03
C ARG A 115 11.26 7.84 -0.73
N ARG A 116 11.92 7.74 -1.89
CA ARG A 116 12.31 8.92 -2.68
C ARG A 116 11.13 9.76 -3.18
N LEU A 117 9.94 9.17 -3.27
CA LEU A 117 8.68 9.81 -3.67
C LEU A 117 7.81 10.19 -2.46
N ALA A 118 8.33 10.15 -1.23
CA ALA A 118 7.54 10.34 -0.01
C ALA A 118 6.70 11.62 -0.01
N SER A 119 7.31 12.76 -0.35
CA SER A 119 6.64 14.06 -0.40
C SER A 119 5.58 14.10 -1.50
N GLU A 120 5.87 13.57 -2.68
CA GLU A 120 4.94 13.57 -3.81
C GLU A 120 3.74 12.63 -3.56
N ILE A 121 3.98 11.43 -3.02
CA ILE A 121 2.91 10.49 -2.64
C ILE A 121 2.04 11.11 -1.55
N LYS A 122 2.65 11.73 -0.53
CA LYS A 122 1.91 12.40 0.56
C LYS A 122 1.05 13.53 0.02
N ALA A 123 1.61 14.42 -0.79
CA ALA A 123 0.89 15.53 -1.40
C ALA A 123 -0.25 15.04 -2.30
N ALA A 124 0.01 14.01 -3.11
CA ALA A 124 -1.02 13.39 -3.93
C ALA A 124 -2.10 12.72 -3.08
N CYS A 125 -1.78 12.12 -1.93
CA CYS A 125 -2.80 11.57 -1.04
C CYS A 125 -3.66 12.67 -0.41
N ASP A 126 -3.06 13.79 0.01
CA ASP A 126 -3.73 14.91 0.67
C ASP A 126 -4.66 15.68 -0.27
N ASP A 127 -4.29 15.80 -1.55
CA ASP A 127 -5.16 16.35 -2.58
C ASP A 127 -6.49 15.58 -2.65
N HIS A 128 -7.62 16.26 -2.56
CA HIS A 128 -8.96 15.64 -2.53
C HIS A 128 -9.13 14.46 -1.56
N LEU A 129 -8.39 14.46 -0.44
CA LEU A 129 -8.58 13.47 0.61
C LEU A 129 -9.94 13.66 1.28
N THR A 130 -10.61 12.55 1.62
CA THR A 130 -11.91 12.59 2.31
C THR A 130 -11.84 13.42 3.60
N SER A 131 -12.90 14.19 3.90
CA SER A 131 -13.02 14.99 5.13
C SER A 131 -13.03 14.15 6.41
N VAL A 132 -13.27 12.84 6.29
CA VAL A 132 -13.17 11.88 7.40
C VAL A 132 -11.71 11.69 7.85
N ALA A 133 -10.74 11.89 6.96
CA ALA A 133 -9.33 11.67 7.25
C ALA A 133 -8.81 12.58 8.37
N ARG A 134 -7.79 12.11 9.08
CA ARG A 134 -7.07 12.93 10.07
C ARG A 134 -6.20 13.94 9.33
N LYS A 135 -6.17 15.20 9.77
CA LYS A 135 -5.38 16.27 9.12
C LYS A 135 -3.88 16.10 9.34
N ASP A 136 -3.50 15.49 10.45
CA ASP A 136 -2.14 15.31 10.94
C ASP A 136 -1.57 13.91 10.67
N TRP A 137 -2.21 13.14 9.78
CA TRP A 137 -1.75 11.79 9.45
C TRP A 137 -0.36 11.80 8.80
N GLN A 138 0.38 10.71 9.01
CA GLN A 138 1.78 10.60 8.60
C GLN A 138 1.99 9.41 7.65
N LEU A 139 2.83 9.62 6.63
CA LEU A 139 3.29 8.58 5.72
C LEU A 139 4.69 8.11 6.12
N HIS A 140 4.85 6.80 6.30
CA HIS A 140 6.07 6.14 6.74
C HIS A 140 6.53 5.14 5.69
N PHE A 141 7.82 4.80 5.75
CA PHE A 141 8.44 3.80 4.89
C PHE A 141 9.19 2.83 5.76
N GLY A 142 9.08 1.54 5.47
CA GLY A 142 9.84 0.52 6.16
C GLY A 142 11.35 0.76 6.08
N GLU A 143 12.09 0.17 7.00
CA GLU A 143 13.54 0.34 7.11
C GLU A 143 14.34 -0.89 6.66
N HIS A 144 13.72 -2.07 6.66
CA HIS A 144 14.36 -3.34 6.28
C HIS A 144 13.38 -4.30 5.60
N ASP A 145 13.85 -5.30 4.86
CA ASP A 145 12.94 -6.21 4.14
C ASP A 145 12.20 -7.21 5.06
N PHE A 146 12.59 -7.33 6.34
CA PHE A 146 12.11 -8.38 7.27
C PHE A 146 10.91 -8.00 8.18
N HIS A 147 10.10 -6.99 7.83
CA HIS A 147 8.99 -6.53 8.70
C HIS A 147 8.01 -7.64 9.07
N ALA A 148 7.66 -8.52 8.11
CA ALA A 148 6.73 -9.62 8.35
C ALA A 148 7.27 -10.62 9.39
N ALA A 149 8.54 -11.01 9.27
CA ALA A 149 9.19 -11.95 10.19
C ALA A 149 9.29 -11.36 11.61
N VAL A 150 9.67 -10.08 11.73
CA VAL A 150 9.72 -9.38 13.02
C VAL A 150 8.33 -9.28 13.66
N GLY A 151 7.30 -8.98 12.86
CA GLY A 151 5.91 -8.93 13.33
C GLY A 151 5.44 -10.29 13.88
N ALA A 152 5.68 -11.37 13.13
CA ALA A 152 5.32 -12.72 13.53
C ALA A 152 6.04 -13.16 14.83
N ALA A 153 7.35 -12.90 14.94
CA ALA A 153 8.12 -13.21 16.13
C ALA A 153 7.60 -12.47 17.38
N ARG A 154 7.27 -11.17 17.24
CA ARG A 154 6.70 -10.37 18.34
C ARG A 154 5.31 -10.84 18.76
N LEU A 155 4.49 -11.30 17.82
CA LEU A 155 3.18 -11.86 18.11
C LEU A 155 3.30 -13.19 18.87
N ALA A 156 4.17 -14.08 18.39
CA ALA A 156 4.44 -15.37 19.05
C ALA A 156 5.04 -15.22 20.45
N ALA A 157 5.83 -14.17 20.69
CA ALA A 157 6.39 -13.88 22.02
C ALA A 157 5.37 -13.31 23.03
N ARG A 158 4.15 -12.96 22.59
CA ARG A 158 3.06 -12.46 23.45
C ARG A 158 2.02 -13.54 23.78
N SER A 159 2.11 -14.70 23.13
CA SER A 159 1.23 -15.86 23.33
C SER A 159 1.79 -16.86 24.33
#